data_AF-A0A109BK16-F1
#
_entry.id   AF-A0A109BK16-F1
#
_cell.length_a   1.000
_cell.length_b   1.000
_cell.length_c   1.000
_cell.angle_alpha   90.00
_cell.angle_beta   90.00
_cell.angle_gamma   90.00
#
_symmetry.space_group_name_H-M   'P 1'
#
loop_
_entity.id
_entity.type
_entity.pdbx_description
1 polymer ?
#
loop_
_entity_poly.entity_id
_entity_poly.type
_entity_poly.pdbx_seq_one_letter_code
_entity_poly.pdbx_strand_id
1 'polypeptide(L)'
;MEETSSGDYWRLAITPITPSACPLELILHSDQHYDISIAGETYEGRPIDSFDWFLPLAEAVAEGQVVQRQRISRLTGLQRSTETLVALANGEVWFDGRDTLHAAPPIEDDGTEIRERRFLPYDR
;
A
#
# COMPACT_ATOMS: atom_id res chain seq x y z
N MET A 1 13.42 18.26 -7.41
CA MET A 1 13.32 16.91 -7.99
C MET A 1 14.71 16.31 -7.87
N GLU A 2 14.91 15.43 -6.90
CA GLU A 2 16.23 14.86 -6.61
C GLU A 2 16.22 13.43 -7.17
N GLU A 3 16.82 13.27 -8.35
CA GLU A 3 17.03 11.98 -9.00
C GLU A 3 18.42 11.48 -8.59
N THR A 4 18.48 10.57 -7.63
CA THR A 4 19.71 9.87 -7.28
C THR A 4 19.83 8.63 -8.15
N SER A 5 20.63 8.70 -9.21
CA SER A 5 20.94 7.53 -10.06
C SER A 5 22.04 6.69 -9.40
N SER A 6 21.63 5.70 -8.61
CA SER A 6 22.40 4.46 -8.50
C SER A 6 21.84 3.57 -9.60
N GLY A 7 22.63 3.24 -10.61
CA GLY A 7 22.19 2.71 -11.92
C GLY A 7 21.48 1.35 -11.93
N ASP A 8 20.93 0.89 -10.80
CA ASP A 8 20.34 -0.44 -10.60
C ASP A 8 18.82 -0.42 -10.39
N TYR A 9 18.22 0.75 -10.13
CA TYR A 9 16.78 0.89 -9.90
C TYR A 9 16.24 2.25 -10.37
N TRP A 10 14.95 2.29 -10.70
CA TRP A 10 14.19 3.51 -10.97
C TRP A 10 13.28 3.83 -9.78
N ARG A 11 13.21 5.09 -9.34
CA ARG A 11 12.39 5.48 -8.20
C ARG A 11 11.47 6.65 -8.55
N LEU A 12 10.20 6.50 -8.19
CA LEU A 12 9.18 7.54 -8.23
C LEU A 12 8.66 7.75 -6.81
N ALA A 13 8.70 8.98 -6.30
CA ALA A 13 8.15 9.34 -5.01
C ALA A 13 7.23 10.55 -5.15
N ILE A 14 6.03 10.44 -4.60
CA ILE A 14 5.00 11.47 -4.61
C ILE A 14 4.61 11.78 -3.17
N THR A 15 4.93 12.99 -2.74
CA THR A 15 4.55 13.53 -1.43
C THR A 15 3.49 14.61 -1.63
N PRO A 16 2.22 14.32 -1.34
CA PRO A 16 1.16 15.30 -1.56
C PRO A 16 1.24 16.47 -0.57
N ILE A 17 0.88 17.66 -1.05
CA ILE A 17 0.82 18.88 -0.22
C ILE A 17 -0.43 18.85 0.68
N THR A 18 -1.51 18.21 0.21
CA THR A 18 -2.78 18.08 0.92
C THR A 18 -2.62 17.24 2.20
N PRO A 19 -2.93 17.80 3.38
CA PRO A 19 -2.91 17.03 4.62
C PRO A 19 -3.87 15.84 4.56
N SER A 20 -3.42 14.66 5.00
CA SER A 20 -4.19 13.40 4.96
C SER A 20 -4.37 12.76 3.57
N ALA A 21 -3.73 13.31 2.52
CA ALA A 21 -3.54 12.57 1.29
C ALA A 21 -2.47 11.47 1.49
N CYS A 22 -2.58 10.40 0.69
CA CYS A 22 -1.70 9.25 0.81
C CYS A 22 -0.36 9.53 0.11
N PRO A 23 0.82 9.48 0.77
CA PRO A 23 2.07 9.47 0.02
C PRO A 23 2.21 8.15 -0.75
N LEU A 24 2.89 8.21 -1.89
CA LEU A 24 3.21 7.05 -2.74
C LEU A 24 4.70 7.05 -3.05
N GLU A 25 5.34 5.91 -2.92
CA GLU A 25 6.67 5.66 -3.47
C GLU A 25 6.68 4.33 -4.21
N LEU A 26 7.32 4.29 -5.37
CA LEU A 26 7.50 3.12 -6.19
C LEU A 26 8.98 3.03 -6.59
N ILE A 27 9.60 1.89 -6.33
CA ILE A 27 10.96 1.56 -6.72
C ILE A 27 10.90 0.35 -7.64
N LEU A 28 11.37 0.50 -8.87
CA LEU A 28 11.49 -0.58 -9.85
C LEU A 28 12.94 -1.03 -9.87
N HIS A 29 13.18 -2.29 -9.53
CA HIS A 29 14.51 -2.89 -9.58
C HIS A 29 14.78 -3.49 -10.97
N SER A 30 16.05 -3.58 -11.32
CA SER A 30 16.50 -4.19 -12.58
C SER A 30 16.26 -5.71 -12.69
N ASP A 31 15.94 -6.37 -11.57
CA ASP A 31 15.75 -7.82 -11.45
C ASP A 31 14.27 -8.27 -11.58
N GLN A 32 13.40 -7.42 -12.15
CA GLN A 32 11.96 -7.61 -12.26
C GLN A 32 11.21 -7.69 -10.92
N HIS A 33 11.75 -7.07 -9.87
CA HIS A 33 11.01 -6.80 -8.66
C HIS A 33 10.71 -5.31 -8.50
N TYR A 34 9.71 -5.02 -7.68
CA TYR A 34 9.41 -3.66 -7.26
C TYR A 34 9.18 -3.61 -5.76
N ASP A 35 9.49 -2.44 -5.20
CA ASP A 35 9.05 -2.05 -3.86
C ASP A 35 8.05 -0.92 -3.99
N ILE A 36 7.04 -0.92 -3.14
CA ILE A 36 6.04 0.13 -3.12
C ILE A 36 5.72 0.54 -1.69
N SER A 37 5.71 1.85 -1.45
CA SER A 37 5.26 2.44 -0.19
C SER A 37 3.94 3.18 -0.41
N ILE A 38 2.88 2.73 0.26
CA ILE A 38 1.54 3.34 0.22
C ILE A 38 1.02 3.41 1.65
N ALA A 39 0.36 4.52 2.00
CA ALA A 39 -0.28 4.70 3.30
C ALA A 39 0.67 4.56 4.51
N GLY A 40 1.97 4.77 4.28
CA GLY A 40 3.03 4.59 5.27
C GLY A 40 3.49 3.14 5.46
N GLU A 41 2.94 2.19 4.70
CA GLU A 41 3.40 0.80 4.65
C GLU A 41 4.26 0.56 3.42
N THR A 42 5.38 -0.13 3.61
CA THR A 42 6.28 -0.53 2.52
C THR A 42 6.17 -2.04 2.28
N TYR A 43 5.95 -2.37 1.01
CA TYR A 43 5.87 -3.73 0.48
C TYR A 43 7.03 -3.93 -0.48
N GLU A 44 7.94 -4.82 -0.13
CA GLU A 44 9.24 -4.99 -0.80
C GLU A 44 9.31 -6.32 -1.55
N GLY A 45 10.13 -6.37 -2.61
CA GLY A 45 10.47 -7.59 -3.33
C GLY A 45 9.28 -8.23 -4.06
N ARG A 46 8.33 -7.42 -4.53
CA ARG A 46 7.16 -7.92 -5.26
C ARG A 46 7.54 -8.20 -6.72
N PRO A 47 7.19 -9.36 -7.29
CA PRO A 47 7.49 -9.66 -8.68
C PRO A 47 6.66 -8.77 -9.61
N ILE A 48 7.26 -8.33 -10.72
CA ILE A 48 6.57 -7.56 -11.77
C ILE A 48 6.00 -8.54 -12.80
N ASP A 49 4.70 -8.84 -12.71
CA ASP A 49 4.02 -9.64 -13.75
C ASP A 49 3.70 -8.84 -15.02
N SER A 50 3.44 -7.53 -14.87
CA SER A 50 3.20 -6.56 -15.95
C SER A 50 3.56 -5.16 -15.46
N PHE A 51 3.87 -4.24 -16.38
CA PHE A 51 4.09 -2.82 -16.05
C PHE A 51 2.84 -1.95 -16.23
N ASP A 52 1.76 -2.50 -16.79
CA ASP A 52 0.58 -1.74 -17.21
C ASP A 52 -0.26 -1.21 -16.03
N TRP A 53 -0.06 -1.76 -14.82
CA TRP A 53 -0.83 -1.39 -13.64
C TRP A 53 -0.19 -0.28 -12.80
N PHE A 54 1.09 0.04 -12.98
CA PHE A 54 1.78 1.04 -12.17
C PHE A 54 1.19 2.45 -12.32
N LEU A 55 0.89 2.85 -13.57
CA LEU A 55 0.28 4.15 -13.84
C LEU A 55 -1.16 4.22 -13.31
N PRO A 56 -2.07 3.28 -13.63
CA PRO A 56 -3.40 3.24 -13.03
C PRO A 56 -3.39 3.23 -11.49
N LEU A 57 -2.41 2.56 -10.89
CA LEU A 57 -2.25 2.55 -9.44
C LEU A 57 -1.89 3.94 -8.91
N ALA A 58 -0.90 4.60 -9.50
CA ALA A 58 -0.49 5.93 -9.09
C ALA A 58 -1.64 6.96 -9.22
N GLU A 59 -2.41 6.88 -10.30
CA GLU A 59 -3.61 7.70 -10.51
C GLU A 59 -4.67 7.43 -9.45
N ALA A 60 -4.98 6.16 -9.18
CA ALA A 60 -5.94 5.78 -8.14
C ALA A 60 -5.52 6.26 -6.75
N VAL A 61 -4.23 6.21 -6.42
CA VAL A 61 -3.71 6.77 -5.16
C VAL A 61 -3.87 8.28 -5.12
N ALA A 62 -3.57 8.97 -6.22
CA ALA A 62 -3.72 10.42 -6.34
C ALA A 62 -5.19 10.86 -6.18
N GLU A 63 -6.13 10.05 -6.67
CA GLU A 63 -7.58 10.23 -6.50
C GLU A 63 -8.11 9.81 -5.11
N GLY A 64 -7.23 9.41 -4.19
CA GLY A 64 -7.60 9.01 -2.84
C GLY A 64 -8.35 7.66 -2.78
N GLN A 65 -8.27 6.82 -3.82
CA GLN A 65 -8.91 5.50 -3.88
C GLN A 65 -8.15 4.44 -3.07
N VAL A 66 -7.60 4.84 -1.91
CA VAL A 66 -6.80 4.02 -1.02
C VAL A 66 -7.55 3.76 0.28
N VAL A 67 -7.63 2.50 0.67
CA VAL A 67 -8.12 2.07 1.98
C VAL A 67 -7.03 1.26 2.66
N GLN A 68 -6.63 1.70 3.86
CA GLN A 68 -5.79 0.90 4.74
C GLN A 68 -6.69 0.22 5.78
N ARG A 69 -6.61 -1.10 5.88
CA ARG A 69 -7.35 -1.90 6.86
C ARG A 69 -6.41 -2.46 7.91
N GLN A 70 -6.67 -2.10 9.15
CA GLN A 70 -5.99 -2.68 10.32
C GLN A 70 -6.91 -3.70 10.97
N ARG A 71 -6.41 -4.92 11.15
CA ARG A 71 -7.09 -5.94 11.96
C ARG A 71 -6.53 -5.91 13.35
N ILE A 72 -7.40 -5.74 14.34
CA ILE A 72 -7.03 -5.61 15.75
C ILE A 72 -7.75 -6.70 16.53
N SER A 73 -7.01 -7.41 17.38
CA SER A 73 -7.59 -8.35 18.34
C SER A 73 -8.40 -7.60 19.38
N ARG A 74 -9.73 -7.80 19.46
CA ARG A 74 -10.59 -7.25 20.52
C ARG A 74 -10.21 -7.77 21.90
N LEU A 75 -9.68 -9.00 21.98
CA LEU A 75 -9.27 -9.60 23.25
C LEU A 75 -8.01 -8.95 23.84
N THR A 76 -7.09 -8.50 22.98
CA THR A 76 -5.75 -8.04 23.43
C THR A 76 -5.43 -6.60 23.04
N GLY A 77 -6.24 -5.98 22.18
CA GLY A 77 -5.96 -4.67 21.56
C GLY A 77 -4.80 -4.67 20.57
N LEU A 78 -4.16 -5.82 20.31
CA LEU A 78 -2.96 -5.90 19.46
C LEU A 78 -3.35 -5.94 17.98
N GLN A 79 -2.60 -5.19 17.16
CA GLN A 79 -2.70 -5.24 15.70
C GLN A 79 -2.16 -6.59 15.19
N ARG A 80 -2.97 -7.26 14.38
CA ARG A 80 -2.66 -8.57 13.77
C ARG A 80 -2.22 -8.45 12.33
N SER A 81 -2.78 -7.52 11.58
CA SER A 81 -2.39 -7.29 10.19
C SER A 81 -2.70 -5.88 9.77
N THR A 82 -1.90 -5.36 8.83
CA THR A 82 -2.23 -4.17 8.05
C THR A 82 -2.34 -4.57 6.58
N GLU A 83 -3.41 -4.15 5.94
CA GLU A 83 -3.64 -4.33 4.52
C GLU A 83 -3.84 -2.98 3.86
N THR A 84 -3.38 -2.86 2.63
CA THR A 84 -3.62 -1.71 1.78
C THR A 84 -4.36 -2.18 0.54
N LEU A 85 -5.46 -1.50 0.24
CA LEU A 85 -6.29 -1.74 -0.93
C LEU A 85 -6.33 -0.46 -1.75
N VAL A 86 -6.09 -0.58 -3.05
CA VAL A 86 -6.23 0.53 -3.99
C VAL A 86 -7.19 0.10 -5.10
N ALA A 87 -8.32 0.79 -5.19
CA ALA A 87 -9.32 0.52 -6.21
C ALA A 87 -8.91 1.20 -7.52
N LEU A 88 -8.68 0.41 -8.57
CA LEU A 88 -8.28 0.89 -9.88
C LEU A 88 -9.52 1.25 -10.73
N ALA A 89 -9.35 2.17 -11.69
CA ALA A 89 -10.45 2.67 -12.52
C ALA A 89 -11.14 1.59 -13.38
N ASN A 90 -10.42 0.52 -13.71
CA ASN A 90 -10.92 -0.63 -14.46
C ASN A 90 -11.74 -1.61 -13.59
N GLY A 91 -11.93 -1.32 -12.31
CA GLY A 91 -12.65 -2.17 -11.35
C GLY A 91 -11.77 -3.24 -10.69
N GLU A 92 -10.50 -3.35 -11.09
CA GLU A 92 -9.54 -4.18 -10.37
C GLU A 92 -9.14 -3.54 -9.04
N VAL A 93 -8.58 -4.34 -8.15
CA VAL A 93 -8.09 -3.88 -6.86
C VAL A 93 -6.67 -4.37 -6.68
N TRP A 94 -5.74 -3.42 -6.54
CA TRP A 94 -4.43 -3.75 -6.02
C TRP A 94 -4.54 -3.97 -4.52
N PHE A 95 -4.01 -5.09 -4.04
CA PHE A 95 -4.09 -5.50 -2.65
C PHE A 95 -2.73 -6.00 -2.18
N ASP A 96 -2.30 -5.53 -1.02
CA ASP A 96 -1.17 -6.10 -0.33
C ASP A 96 -1.35 -6.01 1.19
N GLY A 97 -0.86 -7.00 1.92
CA GLY A 97 -1.01 -7.13 3.35
C GLY A 97 0.23 -7.69 4.03
N ARG A 98 0.54 -7.14 5.20
CA ARG A 98 1.53 -7.68 6.13
C ARG A 98 0.79 -8.33 7.29
N ASP A 99 0.97 -9.63 7.46
CA ASP A 99 0.61 -10.31 8.71
C ASP A 99 1.69 -9.99 9.76
N THR A 100 1.30 -9.35 10.85
CA THR A 100 2.24 -8.92 11.90
C THR A 100 2.44 -10.01 12.95
N LEU A 101 1.68 -11.12 12.91
CA LEU A 101 1.77 -12.21 13.89
C LEU A 101 1.78 -13.58 13.21
N HIS A 102 2.98 -14.05 12.83
CA HIS A 102 3.26 -15.42 12.37
C HIS A 102 2.88 -16.55 13.37
N ALA A 103 2.36 -16.22 14.56
CA ALA A 103 2.10 -17.17 15.64
C ALA A 103 0.67 -17.09 16.22
N ALA A 104 -0.25 -16.38 15.57
CA ALA A 104 -1.65 -16.37 16.00
C ALA A 104 -2.38 -17.58 15.36
N PRO A 105 -3.16 -18.36 16.14
CA PRO A 105 -3.91 -19.50 15.58
C PRO A 105 -4.88 -19.03 14.48
N PRO A 106 -5.13 -19.88 13.46
CA PRO A 106 -6.08 -19.58 12.39
C PRO A 106 -7.48 -19.38 12.96
N ILE A 107 -8.19 -18.45 12.33
CA ILE A 107 -9.41 -17.80 12.81
C ILE A 107 -10.56 -18.80 12.82
N GLU A 108 -10.86 -19.37 13.98
CA GLU A 108 -12.25 -19.56 14.36
C GLU A 108 -12.69 -18.27 15.08
N ASP A 109 -13.63 -17.60 14.44
CA ASP A 109 -14.26 -16.33 14.74
C ASP A 109 -14.68 -16.16 16.21
N ASP A 110 -14.17 -15.14 16.93
CA ASP A 110 -14.94 -14.37 17.95
C ASP A 110 -14.19 -13.14 18.55
N GLY A 111 -13.51 -12.31 17.74
CA GLY A 111 -12.84 -11.15 18.37
C GLY A 111 -11.88 -10.31 17.54
N THR A 112 -12.09 -10.13 16.25
CA THR A 112 -11.29 -9.19 15.45
C THR A 112 -12.10 -7.93 15.14
N GLU A 113 -11.53 -6.76 15.43
CA GLU A 113 -12.02 -5.45 15.00
C GLU A 113 -11.28 -5.05 13.72
N ILE A 114 -12.01 -4.55 12.73
CA ILE A 114 -11.44 -3.97 11.51
C ILE A 114 -11.55 -2.45 11.64
N ARG A 115 -10.42 -1.76 11.54
CA ARG A 115 -10.37 -0.30 11.43
C ARG A 115 -9.93 0.08 10.03
N GLU A 116 -10.74 0.91 9.37
CA GLU A 116 -10.42 1.45 8.06
C GLU A 116 -9.90 2.88 8.19
N ARG A 117 -8.82 3.17 7.47
CA ARG A 117 -8.32 4.52 7.22
C ARG A 117 -8.44 4.81 5.73
N ARG A 118 -9.02 5.97 5.41
CA ARG A 118 -9.16 6.48 4.04
C ARG A 118 -8.34 7.75 3.87
N PHE A 119 -7.99 8.04 2.62
CA PHE A 119 -7.13 9.16 2.25
C PHE A 119 -7.87 10.16 1.37
N LEU A 120 -7.45 11.42 1.42
CA LEU A 120 -7.98 12.47 0.54
C LEU A 120 -7.25 12.47 -0.81
N PRO A 121 -7.89 12.95 -1.90
CA PRO A 121 -7.23 13.17 -3.18
C PRO A 121 -6.15 14.25 -3.08
N TYR A 122 -5.22 14.25 -4.03
CA TYR A 122 -4.08 15.18 -4.06
C TYR A 122 -4.50 16.59 -4.45
N ASP A 123 -5.32 16.71 -5.48
CA ASP A 123 -5.85 17.97 -5.97
C ASP A 123 -7.11 18.33 -5.20
N ARG A 124 -7.04 19.40 -4.41
CA ARG A 124 -8.18 20.00 -3.71
C ARG A 124 -8.25 21.49 -3.96
#